data_AF-A0A645F802-F1
#
_entry.id   AF-A0A645F802-F1
#
_cell.length_a   1.000
_cell.length_b   1.000
_cell.length_c   1.000
_cell.angle_alpha   90.00
_cell.angle_beta   90.00
_cell.angle_gamma   90.00
#
_symmetry.space_group_name_H-M   'P 1'
#
loop_
_entity.id
_entity.type
_entity.pdbx_description
1 polymer ?
#
loop_
_entity_poly.entity_id
_entity_poly.type
_entity_poly.pdbx_seq_one_letter_code
_entity_poly.pdbx_strand_id
1 'polypeptide(L)'
;MIGCWADRFGALLDGWFYDGCACLNLTEEDLDRWYATSRRSNPNAAVAFNNAGYDMEVEAAISSRDDYFAGEATLLKEGLPLQGWREPENAYPSGQWSRGGETFAVGEGFCPHSRFVPGNERMLWHVLTPIDAFWYHGGNVDWLQNQPYSRYLNPATLPPGEMEPPLYSDRELRTLLDGFRSAGAAVTLNVAIRMNGSFGERTVEQLQRLRRTDPIPSSIATPEKENKEKCQ
;
A
#
# COMPACT_ATOMS: atom_id res chain seq x y z
N MET A 1 0.64 23.24 3.23
CA MET A 1 0.54 22.56 1.92
C MET A 1 -0.61 21.55 1.88
N ILE A 2 -0.65 20.55 2.78
CA ILE A 2 -1.72 19.53 2.86
C ILE A 2 -3.12 20.14 2.81
N GLY A 3 -3.40 21.14 3.66
CA GLY A 3 -4.72 21.80 3.69
C GLY A 3 -5.14 22.46 2.37
N CYS A 4 -4.21 22.97 1.57
CA CYS A 4 -4.53 23.55 0.27
C CYS A 4 -5.02 22.48 -0.72
N TRP A 5 -4.42 21.29 -0.67
CA TRP A 5 -4.85 20.16 -1.51
C TRP A 5 -6.17 19.57 -1.01
N ALA A 6 -6.35 19.46 0.31
CA ALA A 6 -7.61 19.07 0.92
C ALA A 6 -8.76 20.00 0.48
N ASP A 7 -8.55 21.32 0.51
CA ASP A 7 -9.56 22.30 0.07
C ASP A 7 -9.80 22.25 -1.44
N ARG A 8 -8.73 22.08 -2.23
CA ARG A 8 -8.81 22.09 -3.69
C ARG A 8 -9.61 20.90 -4.23
N PHE A 9 -9.39 19.71 -3.67
CA PHE A 9 -10.05 18.49 -4.15
C PHE A 9 -11.31 18.16 -3.34
N GLY A 10 -11.37 18.54 -2.06
CA GLY A 10 -12.54 18.35 -1.20
C GLY A 10 -13.06 16.92 -1.25
N ALA A 11 -14.33 16.76 -1.57
CA ALA A 11 -14.99 15.45 -1.70
C ALA A 11 -14.49 14.58 -2.86
N LEU A 12 -13.63 15.09 -3.76
CA LEU A 12 -12.98 14.28 -4.81
C LEU A 12 -11.78 13.48 -4.29
N LEU A 13 -11.36 13.74 -3.05
CA LEU A 13 -10.25 13.04 -2.40
C LEU A 13 -10.80 12.14 -1.28
N ASP A 14 -10.85 10.84 -1.53
CA ASP A 14 -11.39 9.85 -0.60
C ASP A 14 -10.42 9.45 0.53
N GLY A 15 -9.14 9.81 0.43
CA GLY A 15 -8.20 9.51 1.49
C GLY A 15 -6.78 10.01 1.28
N TRP A 16 -5.95 9.73 2.28
CA TRP A 16 -4.58 10.17 2.43
C TRP A 16 -3.70 9.02 2.89
N PHE A 17 -2.59 8.83 2.18
CA PHE A 17 -1.50 7.95 2.57
C PHE A 17 -0.27 8.82 2.85
N TYR A 18 0.19 8.85 4.10
CA TYR A 18 1.35 9.63 4.50
C TYR A 18 2.58 8.73 4.60
N ASP A 19 3.54 8.95 3.70
CA ASP A 19 4.75 8.15 3.61
C ASP A 19 5.87 8.62 4.56
N GLY A 20 6.85 7.77 4.83
CA GLY A 20 8.06 8.10 5.59
C GLY A 20 7.84 8.43 7.07
N CYS A 21 6.73 7.96 7.67
CA CYS A 21 6.35 8.38 9.01
C CYS A 21 7.07 7.58 10.12
N ALA A 22 7.68 6.43 9.81
CA ALA A 22 8.41 5.61 10.78
C ALA A 22 9.59 6.33 11.47
N CYS A 23 10.24 7.27 10.78
CA CYS A 23 11.37 8.04 11.32
C CYS A 23 10.95 9.36 11.95
N LEU A 24 9.65 9.69 11.93
CA LEU A 24 9.14 10.93 12.49
C LEU A 24 8.72 10.68 13.93
N ASN A 25 9.22 11.52 14.85
CA ASN A 25 8.71 11.59 16.22
C ASN A 25 7.40 12.38 16.25
N LEU A 26 6.35 11.85 15.62
CA LEU A 26 5.03 12.49 15.59
C LEU A 26 4.42 12.51 16.98
N THR A 27 4.09 13.69 17.47
CA THR A 27 3.35 13.86 18.72
C THR A 27 1.85 13.71 18.50
N GLU A 28 1.07 13.55 19.58
CA GLU A 28 -0.40 13.58 19.46
C GLU A 28 -0.93 14.91 18.91
N GLU A 29 -0.28 16.04 19.21
CA GLU A 29 -0.63 17.35 18.63
C GLU A 29 -0.37 17.38 17.12
N ASP A 30 0.73 16.79 16.66
CA ASP A 30 1.00 16.63 15.23
C ASP A 30 -0.09 15.80 14.58
N LEU A 31 -0.37 14.62 15.13
CA LEU A 31 -1.41 13.73 14.61
C LEU A 31 -2.78 14.43 14.57
N ASP A 32 -3.17 15.15 15.64
CA ASP A 32 -4.41 15.95 15.68
C ASP A 32 -4.48 16.93 14.51
N ARG A 33 -3.40 17.68 14.30
CA ARG A 33 -3.32 18.67 13.22
C ARG A 33 -3.40 18.00 11.85
N TRP A 34 -2.76 16.85 11.67
CA TRP A 34 -2.76 16.14 10.38
C TRP A 34 -4.14 15.53 10.08
N TYR A 35 -4.78 14.85 11.03
CA TYR A 35 -6.14 14.32 10.81
C TYR A 35 -7.14 15.45 10.56
N ALA A 36 -7.10 16.52 11.35
CA ALA A 36 -7.99 17.68 11.16
C ALA A 36 -7.78 18.31 9.78
N THR A 37 -6.52 18.47 9.35
CA THR A 37 -6.19 19.04 8.04
C THR A 37 -6.60 18.12 6.88
N SER A 38 -6.42 16.80 7.04
CA SER A 38 -6.80 15.79 6.03
C SER A 38 -8.29 15.78 5.76
N ARG A 39 -9.09 15.97 6.81
CA ARG A 39 -10.55 15.83 6.79
C ARG A 39 -11.31 17.16 6.70
N ARG A 40 -10.63 18.30 6.69
CA ARG A 40 -11.27 19.64 6.76
C ARG A 40 -12.32 19.91 5.68
N SER A 41 -12.11 19.38 4.48
CA SER A 41 -12.99 19.58 3.30
C SER A 41 -13.63 18.28 2.80
N ASN A 42 -13.28 17.15 3.44
CA ASN A 42 -13.97 15.87 3.33
C ASN A 42 -13.87 15.13 4.67
N PRO A 43 -14.88 15.22 5.55
CA PRO A 43 -14.88 14.55 6.84
C PRO A 43 -14.75 13.02 6.77
N ASN A 44 -15.06 12.42 5.62
CA ASN A 44 -15.01 10.99 5.39
C ASN A 44 -13.69 10.51 4.75
N ALA A 45 -12.73 11.41 4.52
CA ALA A 45 -11.44 11.01 3.94
C ALA A 45 -10.72 10.03 4.88
N ALA A 46 -10.39 8.85 4.34
CA ALA A 46 -9.62 7.83 5.03
C ALA A 46 -8.16 8.30 5.20
N VAL A 47 -7.51 7.98 6.31
CA VAL A 47 -6.14 8.40 6.60
C VAL A 47 -5.32 7.23 7.12
N ALA A 48 -4.10 7.07 6.60
CA ALA A 48 -3.10 6.15 7.09
C ALA A 48 -1.71 6.80 7.14
N PHE A 49 -0.94 6.48 8.17
CA PHE A 49 0.46 6.86 8.29
C PHE A 49 1.36 5.63 8.12
N ASN A 50 2.24 5.71 7.14
CA ASN A 50 3.08 4.59 6.74
C ASN A 50 4.29 4.42 7.66
N ASN A 51 4.45 3.20 8.16
CA ASN A 51 5.57 2.77 8.96
C ASN A 51 6.37 1.61 8.35
N ALA A 52 6.20 1.37 7.05
CA ALA A 52 6.76 0.19 6.37
C ALA A 52 6.30 -1.13 7.02
N GLY A 53 5.01 -1.22 7.35
CA GLY A 53 4.46 -2.23 8.26
C GLY A 53 4.81 -3.68 7.97
N TYR A 54 4.64 -4.17 6.73
CA TYR A 54 5.01 -5.55 6.41
C TYR A 54 6.53 -5.73 6.37
N ASP A 55 7.24 -4.83 5.69
CA ASP A 55 8.69 -4.88 5.59
C ASP A 55 9.37 -4.87 6.97
N MET A 56 8.80 -4.18 7.96
CA MET A 56 9.35 -4.05 9.32
C MET A 56 8.76 -5.03 10.36
N GLU A 57 7.87 -5.95 9.98
CA GLU A 57 7.07 -6.81 10.91
C GLU A 57 6.30 -6.01 11.96
N VAL A 58 5.88 -4.79 11.63
CA VAL A 58 5.12 -3.95 12.53
C VAL A 58 3.65 -4.00 12.13
N GLU A 59 2.92 -4.94 12.72
CA GLU A 59 1.46 -5.08 12.60
C GLU A 59 0.68 -4.07 13.48
N ALA A 60 1.31 -2.95 13.82
CA ALA A 60 0.70 -1.85 14.55
C ALA A 60 0.79 -0.57 13.73
N ALA A 61 -0.29 0.20 13.65
CA ALA A 61 -0.22 1.53 13.06
C ALA A 61 0.55 2.51 13.96
N ILE A 62 1.05 3.59 13.36
CA ILE A 62 1.64 4.72 14.09
C ILE A 62 0.61 5.32 15.05
N SER A 63 -0.66 5.35 14.65
CA SER A 63 -1.77 5.79 15.48
C SER A 63 -2.93 4.82 15.41
N SER A 64 -3.60 4.59 16.54
CA SER A 64 -4.86 3.85 16.57
C SER A 64 -6.02 4.58 15.87
N ARG A 65 -5.80 5.83 15.42
CA ARG A 65 -6.77 6.66 14.71
C ARG A 65 -6.73 6.48 13.18
N ASP A 66 -5.80 5.69 12.66
CA ASP A 66 -5.75 5.33 11.24
C ASP A 66 -7.00 4.56 10.83
N ASP A 67 -7.53 4.88 9.65
CA ASP A 67 -8.72 4.22 9.10
C ASP A 67 -8.36 2.90 8.40
N TYR A 68 -7.10 2.76 7.98
CA TYR A 68 -6.57 1.56 7.36
C TYR A 68 -5.08 1.41 7.64
N PHE A 69 -4.61 0.17 7.66
CA PHE A 69 -3.19 -0.14 7.80
C PHE A 69 -2.45 0.28 6.53
N ALA A 70 -1.38 1.08 6.65
CA ALA A 70 -0.64 1.55 5.48
C ALA A 70 -0.13 0.37 4.63
N GLY A 71 0.44 -0.64 5.28
CA GLY A 71 0.66 -1.96 4.68
C GLY A 71 1.61 -1.98 3.50
N GLU A 72 2.66 -1.16 3.52
CA GLU A 72 3.72 -1.26 2.53
C GLU A 72 4.36 -2.66 2.57
N ALA A 73 4.41 -3.29 1.40
CA ALA A 73 5.06 -4.58 1.17
C ALA A 73 5.89 -4.50 -0.12
N THR A 74 7.22 -4.48 0.04
CA THR A 74 8.16 -4.39 -1.08
C THR A 74 8.17 -5.67 -1.93
N LEU A 75 7.92 -6.83 -1.31
CA LEU A 75 7.94 -8.13 -1.97
C LEU A 75 6.72 -8.98 -1.60
N LEU A 76 6.31 -9.84 -2.53
CA LEU A 76 5.39 -10.94 -2.25
C LEU A 76 6.13 -12.27 -2.28
N LYS A 77 5.79 -13.14 -1.32
CA LYS A 77 6.17 -14.54 -1.29
C LYS A 77 4.93 -15.38 -1.55
N GLU A 78 4.91 -16.08 -2.68
CA GLU A 78 3.79 -16.94 -3.08
C GLU A 78 2.44 -16.20 -3.17
N GLY A 79 2.47 -14.90 -3.46
CA GLY A 79 1.29 -14.05 -3.56
C GLY A 79 0.79 -13.47 -2.24
N LEU A 80 1.58 -13.54 -1.17
CA LEU A 80 1.29 -12.90 0.11
C LEU A 80 2.40 -11.88 0.46
N PRO A 81 2.09 -10.77 1.14
CA PRO A 81 3.09 -9.78 1.58
C PRO A 81 4.18 -10.44 2.39
N LEU A 82 5.43 -10.29 1.96
CA LEU A 82 6.56 -10.79 2.71
C LEU A 82 6.77 -9.93 3.95
N GLN A 83 6.75 -10.54 5.12
CA GLN A 83 7.04 -9.83 6.38
C GLN A 83 8.53 -9.83 6.69
N GLY A 84 9.00 -8.79 7.38
CA GLY A 84 10.32 -8.77 8.03
C GLY A 84 11.50 -8.80 7.12
N TRP A 85 11.28 -8.40 5.89
CA TRP A 85 12.36 -8.18 4.96
C TRP A 85 13.17 -6.96 5.39
N ARG A 86 14.48 -7.14 5.60
CA ARG A 86 15.38 -6.08 6.07
C ARG A 86 16.24 -5.57 4.93
N GLU A 87 16.26 -4.24 4.76
CA GLU A 87 17.27 -3.59 3.93
C GLU A 87 18.67 -3.92 4.45
N PRO A 88 19.64 -4.21 3.55
CA PRO A 88 21.02 -4.33 3.96
C PRO A 88 21.50 -2.99 4.52
N GLU A 89 22.38 -3.05 5.53
CA GLU A 89 22.91 -1.94 6.32
C GLU A 89 23.58 -0.80 5.50
N ASN A 90 23.76 -1.01 4.19
CA ASN A 90 24.43 -0.12 3.24
C ASN A 90 23.51 0.39 2.10
N ALA A 91 22.19 0.19 2.16
CA ALA A 91 21.28 0.62 1.09
C ALA A 91 21.23 2.15 0.89
N TYR A 92 21.57 2.94 1.92
CA TYR A 92 21.64 4.40 1.86
C TYR A 92 22.98 4.95 2.39
N PRO A 93 23.72 5.78 1.63
CA PRO A 93 24.97 6.42 2.09
C PRO A 93 24.74 7.52 3.14
N SER A 94 23.49 7.80 3.52
CA SER A 94 23.12 8.82 4.50
C SER A 94 22.78 8.22 5.88
N GLY A 95 23.63 7.35 6.42
CA GLY A 95 23.88 7.13 7.86
C GLY A 95 22.75 7.14 8.90
N GLN A 96 21.48 6.93 8.56
CA GLN A 96 20.34 6.98 9.50
C GLN A 96 19.53 5.69 9.59
N TRP A 97 19.88 4.66 8.81
CA TRP A 97 19.19 3.37 8.81
C TRP A 97 20.18 2.21 9.00
N SER A 98 20.92 2.22 10.11
CA SER A 98 21.74 1.08 10.51
C SER A 98 21.06 0.34 11.66
N ARG A 99 20.35 -0.73 11.31
CA ARG A 99 20.01 -1.81 12.24
C ARG A 99 20.59 -3.13 11.75
N GLY A 100 21.91 -3.26 11.87
CA GLY A 100 22.64 -4.47 12.23
C GLY A 100 22.38 -5.75 11.42
N GLY A 101 23.37 -6.13 10.61
CA GLY A 101 23.91 -7.49 10.63
C GLY A 101 23.18 -8.60 9.87
N GLU A 102 23.70 -8.91 8.68
CA GLU A 102 23.93 -10.25 8.11
C GLU A 102 23.01 -11.41 8.55
N THR A 103 21.73 -11.39 8.17
CA THR A 103 20.99 -12.60 7.74
C THR A 103 19.60 -12.18 7.27
N PHE A 104 19.28 -12.49 6.01
CA PHE A 104 17.93 -12.36 5.48
C PHE A 104 17.05 -13.43 6.13
N ALA A 105 16.41 -13.10 7.26
CA ALA A 105 15.29 -13.90 7.73
C ALA A 105 14.20 -13.79 6.65
N VAL A 106 14.00 -14.87 5.89
CA VAL A 106 12.89 -14.96 4.97
C VAL A 106 11.63 -15.05 5.82
N GLY A 107 10.95 -13.93 6.04
CA GLY A 107 9.68 -13.95 6.75
C GLY A 107 8.62 -14.78 6.02
N GLU A 108 7.52 -14.99 6.71
CA GLU A 108 6.36 -15.65 6.13
C GLU A 108 5.53 -14.67 5.30
N GLY A 109 4.69 -15.22 4.43
CA GLY A 109 3.71 -14.45 3.70
C GLY A 109 2.51 -14.16 4.61
N PHE A 110 2.10 -12.90 4.71
CA PHE A 110 0.97 -12.50 5.56
C PHE A 110 -0.38 -12.66 4.85
N CYS A 111 -1.40 -13.18 5.54
CA CYS A 111 -2.77 -13.09 5.07
C CYS A 111 -3.68 -12.73 6.25
N PRO A 112 -4.49 -11.65 6.17
CA PRO A 112 -5.41 -11.34 7.25
C PRO A 112 -6.51 -12.40 7.34
N HIS A 113 -6.94 -12.70 8.56
CA HIS A 113 -8.07 -13.60 8.84
C HIS A 113 -9.34 -12.84 9.28
N SER A 114 -9.24 -11.52 9.45
CA SER A 114 -10.32 -10.63 9.88
C SER A 114 -10.29 -9.35 9.06
N ARG A 115 -11.39 -8.59 9.09
CA ARG A 115 -11.51 -7.31 8.39
C ARG A 115 -10.59 -6.25 8.97
N PHE A 116 -10.53 -6.19 10.29
CA PHE A 116 -9.83 -5.15 11.03
C PHE A 116 -8.57 -5.70 11.70
N VAL A 117 -7.60 -4.81 11.89
CA VAL A 117 -6.38 -5.07 12.65
C VAL A 117 -6.75 -5.43 14.10
N PRO A 118 -6.18 -6.50 14.69
CA PRO A 118 -6.48 -6.88 16.07
C PRO A 118 -6.31 -5.72 17.06
N GLY A 119 -7.28 -5.52 17.94
CA GLY A 119 -7.28 -4.43 18.92
C GLY A 119 -7.68 -3.06 18.37
N ASN A 120 -8.02 -2.95 17.08
CA ASN A 120 -8.56 -1.74 16.48
C ASN A 120 -9.79 -2.06 15.62
N GLU A 121 -10.98 -1.73 16.12
CA GLU A 121 -12.25 -2.05 15.45
C GLU A 121 -12.56 -1.20 14.19
N ARG A 122 -11.71 -0.23 13.87
CA ARG A 122 -11.92 0.72 12.75
C ARG A 122 -10.88 0.59 11.66
N MET A 123 -9.65 0.26 12.04
CA MET A 123 -8.53 0.17 11.11
C MET A 123 -8.64 -1.08 10.24
N LEU A 124 -8.97 -0.87 8.97
CA LEU A 124 -9.04 -1.92 7.95
C LEU A 124 -7.64 -2.49 7.69
N TRP A 125 -7.53 -3.81 7.55
CA TRP A 125 -6.33 -4.38 6.93
C TRP A 125 -6.19 -3.87 5.49
N HIS A 126 -5.00 -3.42 5.13
CA HIS A 126 -4.70 -2.99 3.77
C HIS A 126 -3.25 -3.33 3.45
N VAL A 127 -2.99 -3.63 2.18
CA VAL A 127 -1.64 -3.83 1.64
C VAL A 127 -1.45 -2.94 0.42
N LEU A 128 -0.32 -2.25 0.38
CA LEU A 128 0.23 -1.54 -0.76
C LEU A 128 1.44 -2.32 -1.27
N THR A 129 1.39 -2.81 -2.50
CA THR A 129 2.52 -3.55 -3.10
C THR A 129 2.71 -3.17 -4.56
N PRO A 130 3.96 -2.97 -5.01
CA PRO A 130 4.29 -2.74 -6.41
C PRO A 130 4.11 -4.02 -7.22
N ILE A 131 3.62 -3.91 -8.45
CA ILE A 131 3.40 -5.09 -9.31
C ILE A 131 4.24 -5.11 -10.58
N ASP A 132 4.95 -4.04 -10.92
CA ASP A 132 5.82 -3.94 -12.09
C ASP A 132 7.18 -3.28 -11.80
N ALA A 133 7.20 -2.01 -11.39
CA ALA A 133 8.40 -1.28 -11.01
C ALA A 133 8.46 -1.03 -9.50
N PHE A 134 9.65 -0.77 -8.99
CA PHE A 134 9.84 -0.41 -7.58
C PHE A 134 9.31 1.00 -7.31
N TRP A 135 8.08 1.06 -6.81
CA TRP A 135 7.29 2.26 -6.49
C TRP A 135 6.96 3.19 -7.67
N TYR A 136 7.89 3.45 -8.57
CA TYR A 136 7.73 4.28 -9.77
C TYR A 136 8.66 3.82 -10.90
N HIS A 137 8.36 4.24 -12.13
CA HIS A 137 9.15 3.90 -13.32
C HIS A 137 10.56 4.51 -13.21
N GLY A 138 11.60 3.69 -13.36
CA GLY A 138 12.99 4.15 -13.18
C GLY A 138 13.47 4.16 -11.74
N GLY A 139 12.72 3.58 -10.80
CA GLY A 139 13.15 3.41 -9.41
C GLY A 139 14.45 2.63 -9.29
N ASN A 140 15.38 3.10 -8.46
CA ASN A 140 16.63 2.38 -8.21
C ASN A 140 16.35 1.10 -7.41
N VAL A 141 16.81 -0.04 -7.93
CA VAL A 141 16.65 -1.37 -7.31
C VAL A 141 17.98 -2.09 -7.13
N ASP A 142 19.11 -1.39 -7.19
CA ASP A 142 20.45 -2.00 -7.14
C ASP A 142 20.67 -2.80 -5.84
N TRP A 143 20.11 -2.33 -4.74
CA TRP A 143 20.14 -3.01 -3.43
C TRP A 143 19.13 -4.17 -3.32
N LEU A 144 18.11 -4.23 -4.20
CA LEU A 144 17.09 -5.28 -4.25
C LEU A 144 17.45 -6.42 -5.19
N GLN A 145 18.28 -6.20 -6.21
CA GLN A 145 18.51 -7.18 -7.30
C GLN A 145 19.01 -8.54 -6.83
N ASN A 146 19.79 -8.58 -5.75
CA ASN A 146 20.39 -9.82 -5.23
C ASN A 146 19.60 -10.41 -4.05
N GLN A 147 18.42 -9.87 -3.76
CA GLN A 147 17.63 -10.27 -2.60
C GLN A 147 16.77 -11.50 -2.90
N PRO A 148 16.60 -12.42 -1.94
CA PRO A 148 15.64 -13.52 -2.07
C PRO A 148 14.25 -12.99 -2.47
N TYR A 149 13.59 -13.67 -3.40
CA TYR A 149 12.26 -13.32 -3.94
C TYR A 149 12.17 -12.02 -4.74
N SER A 150 13.25 -11.24 -4.83
CA SER A 150 13.28 -10.07 -5.69
C SER A 150 13.17 -10.47 -7.15
N ARG A 151 12.29 -9.78 -7.87
CA ARG A 151 12.05 -9.94 -9.31
C ARG A 151 12.20 -8.62 -10.07
N TYR A 152 12.66 -7.58 -9.38
CA TYR A 152 12.84 -6.27 -9.97
C TYR A 152 13.95 -6.32 -11.02
N LEU A 153 13.69 -5.68 -12.15
CA LEU A 153 14.71 -5.40 -13.15
C LEU A 153 15.32 -4.03 -12.89
N ASN A 154 16.63 -3.92 -13.08
CA ASN A 154 17.29 -2.62 -13.10
C ASN A 154 16.73 -1.79 -14.26
N PRO A 155 16.07 -0.65 -14.03
CA PRO A 155 15.53 0.14 -15.14
C PRO A 155 16.63 0.65 -16.09
N ALA A 156 17.88 0.78 -15.62
CA ALA A 156 19.01 1.18 -16.44
C ALA A 156 19.39 0.14 -17.51
N THR A 157 18.89 -1.10 -17.41
CA THR A 157 19.13 -2.15 -18.43
C THR A 157 18.01 -2.24 -19.46
N LEU A 158 16.92 -1.48 -19.30
CA LEU A 158 15.82 -1.44 -20.24
C LEU A 158 16.16 -0.58 -21.46
N PRO A 159 15.73 -0.98 -22.68
CA PRO A 159 15.78 -0.11 -23.84
C PRO A 159 15.02 1.21 -23.61
N PRO A 160 15.45 2.33 -24.22
CA PRO A 160 14.74 3.60 -24.11
C PRO A 160 13.26 3.49 -24.49
N GLY A 161 12.38 3.92 -23.58
CA GLY A 161 10.92 3.90 -23.76
C GLY A 161 10.24 2.59 -23.35
N GLU A 162 10.99 1.57 -22.95
CA GLU A 162 10.43 0.37 -22.34
C GLU A 162 10.07 0.59 -20.86
N MET A 163 9.15 -0.23 -20.38
CA MET A 163 8.64 -0.23 -19.00
C MET A 163 9.07 -1.53 -18.32
N GLU A 164 9.32 -1.49 -17.03
CA GLU A 164 9.50 -2.69 -16.20
C GLU A 164 8.30 -3.63 -16.40
N PRO A 165 8.53 -4.94 -16.62
CA PRO A 165 7.46 -5.90 -16.79
C PRO A 165 6.81 -6.25 -15.44
N PRO A 166 5.61 -6.86 -15.45
CA PRO A 166 5.01 -7.38 -14.24
C PRO A 166 5.92 -8.32 -13.46
N LEU A 167 6.00 -8.13 -12.14
CA LEU A 167 6.82 -8.89 -11.19
C LEU A 167 6.20 -10.24 -10.84
N TYR A 168 4.87 -10.28 -10.75
CA TYR A 168 4.13 -11.41 -10.23
C TYR A 168 3.25 -12.05 -11.29
N SER A 169 3.04 -13.35 -11.16
CA SER A 169 2.08 -14.08 -11.99
C SER A 169 0.64 -13.69 -11.63
N ASP A 170 -0.29 -13.91 -12.57
CA ASP A 170 -1.73 -13.73 -12.31
C ASP A 170 -2.20 -14.60 -11.12
N ARG A 171 -1.58 -15.77 -10.91
CA ARG A 171 -1.88 -16.65 -9.77
C ARG A 171 -1.52 -16.00 -8.44
N GLU A 172 -0.32 -15.45 -8.33
CA GLU A 172 0.15 -14.80 -7.09
C GLU A 172 -0.69 -13.57 -6.76
N LEU A 173 -1.00 -12.74 -7.75
CA LEU A 173 -1.85 -11.57 -7.53
C LEU A 173 -3.29 -11.96 -7.19
N ARG A 174 -3.81 -13.08 -7.72
CA ARG A 174 -5.10 -13.64 -7.27
C ARG A 174 -5.05 -14.12 -5.84
N THR A 175 -3.98 -14.80 -5.41
CA THR A 175 -3.80 -15.19 -4.01
C THR A 175 -3.88 -13.97 -3.09
N LEU A 176 -3.16 -12.90 -3.43
CA LEU A 176 -3.19 -11.64 -2.66
C LEU A 176 -4.61 -11.06 -2.59
N LEU A 177 -5.21 -10.84 -3.76
CA LEU A 177 -6.51 -10.21 -3.89
C LEU A 177 -7.60 -11.01 -3.19
N ASP A 178 -7.64 -12.32 -3.40
CA ASP A 178 -8.67 -13.19 -2.82
C ASP A 178 -8.47 -13.37 -1.32
N GLY A 179 -7.22 -13.51 -0.85
CA GLY A 179 -6.89 -13.58 0.57
C GLY A 179 -7.40 -12.36 1.34
N PHE A 180 -6.94 -11.16 0.94
CA PHE A 180 -7.35 -9.92 1.60
C PHE A 180 -8.87 -9.67 1.46
N ARG A 181 -9.45 -9.85 0.28
CA ARG A 181 -10.90 -9.64 0.09
C ARG A 181 -11.75 -10.60 0.90
N SER A 182 -11.35 -11.87 1.03
CA SER A 182 -12.09 -12.86 1.82
C SER A 182 -12.15 -12.49 3.29
N ALA A 183 -11.13 -11.79 3.80
CA ALA A 183 -11.10 -11.22 5.14
C ALA A 183 -11.91 -9.92 5.25
N GLY A 184 -12.34 -9.32 4.13
CA GLY A 184 -12.94 -7.99 4.08
C GLY A 184 -11.92 -6.85 4.09
N ALA A 185 -10.63 -7.15 3.88
CA ALA A 185 -9.52 -6.21 3.80
C ALA A 185 -9.38 -5.57 2.40
N ALA A 186 -8.48 -4.61 2.26
CA ALA A 186 -8.21 -3.89 1.02
C ALA A 186 -6.82 -4.17 0.43
N VAL A 187 -6.68 -3.96 -0.88
CA VAL A 187 -5.41 -4.11 -1.61
C VAL A 187 -5.25 -2.93 -2.56
N THR A 188 -4.09 -2.30 -2.52
CA THR A 188 -3.63 -1.35 -3.53
C THR A 188 -2.47 -1.98 -4.31
N LEU A 189 -2.68 -2.19 -5.61
CA LEU A 189 -1.63 -2.60 -6.53
C LEU A 189 -0.96 -1.33 -7.07
N ASN A 190 0.29 -1.10 -6.69
CA ASN A 190 1.06 0.03 -7.18
C ASN A 190 1.60 -0.27 -8.58
N VAL A 191 1.18 0.57 -9.53
CA VAL A 191 1.48 0.45 -10.95
C VAL A 191 2.27 1.66 -11.36
N ALA A 192 3.46 1.45 -11.91
CA ALA A 192 4.29 2.56 -12.32
C ALA A 192 3.79 3.23 -13.61
N ILE A 193 4.08 4.52 -13.71
CA ILE A 193 3.57 5.42 -14.76
C ILE A 193 4.76 6.00 -15.52
N ARG A 194 4.69 5.98 -16.85
CA ARG A 194 5.68 6.63 -17.72
C ARG A 194 5.59 8.16 -17.62
N MET A 195 6.63 8.86 -18.03
CA MET A 195 6.65 10.34 -18.06
C MET A 195 5.54 10.98 -18.92
N ASN A 196 5.00 10.24 -19.89
CA ASN A 196 3.86 10.69 -20.71
C ASN A 196 2.49 10.42 -20.05
N GLY A 197 2.46 9.90 -18.81
CA GLY A 197 1.24 9.58 -18.07
C GLY A 197 0.61 8.23 -18.39
N SER A 198 1.24 7.38 -19.23
CA SER A 198 0.69 6.06 -19.56
C SER A 198 1.25 4.94 -18.68
N PHE A 199 0.46 3.89 -18.46
CA PHE A 199 0.93 2.64 -17.87
C PHE A 199 1.69 1.77 -18.89
N GLY A 200 2.43 0.77 -18.42
CA GLY A 200 3.02 -0.26 -19.27
C GLY A 200 1.95 -1.18 -19.86
N GLU A 201 2.05 -1.49 -21.16
CA GLU A 201 1.07 -2.32 -21.88
C GLU A 201 0.88 -3.69 -21.23
N ARG A 202 1.99 -4.36 -20.88
CA ARG A 202 1.97 -5.68 -20.21
C ARG A 202 1.32 -5.64 -18.83
N THR A 203 1.50 -4.56 -18.07
CA THR A 203 0.83 -4.37 -16.78
C THR A 203 -0.66 -4.15 -16.98
N VAL A 204 -1.06 -3.34 -17.95
CA VAL A 204 -2.48 -3.14 -18.30
C VAL A 204 -3.14 -4.45 -18.71
N GLU A 205 -2.50 -5.25 -19.57
CA GLU A 205 -2.99 -6.58 -19.95
C GLU A 205 -3.16 -7.50 -18.75
N GLN A 206 -2.21 -7.50 -17.80
CA GLN A 206 -2.34 -8.28 -16.57
C GLN A 206 -3.52 -7.81 -15.72
N LEU A 207 -3.66 -6.50 -15.49
CA LEU A 207 -4.77 -5.95 -14.72
C LEU A 207 -6.13 -6.28 -15.37
N GLN A 208 -6.20 -6.29 -16.70
CA GLN A 208 -7.39 -6.72 -17.42
C GLN A 208 -7.73 -8.20 -17.18
N ARG A 209 -6.71 -9.09 -17.16
CA ARG A 209 -6.92 -10.51 -16.83
C ARG A 209 -7.31 -10.71 -15.36
N LEU A 210 -6.79 -9.89 -14.45
CA LEU A 210 -7.11 -9.94 -13.02
C LEU A 210 -8.49 -9.39 -12.69
N ARG A 211 -9.06 -8.55 -13.56
CA ARG A 211 -10.41 -8.02 -13.40
C ARG A 211 -11.40 -9.17 -13.26
N ARG A 212 -11.97 -9.32 -12.06
CA ARG A 212 -13.13 -10.20 -11.87
C ARG A 212 -14.34 -9.61 -12.59
N THR A 213 -15.13 -10.47 -13.21
CA THR A 213 -16.45 -10.17 -13.76
C THR A 213 -17.58 -10.39 -12.76
N ASP A 214 -17.28 -10.97 -11.60
CA ASP A 214 -18.29 -11.31 -10.59
C ASP A 214 -18.69 -10.08 -9.77
N PRO A 215 -20.00 -9.90 -9.49
CA PRO A 215 -20.48 -8.79 -8.67
C PRO A 215 -19.93 -8.89 -7.24
N ILE A 216 -19.64 -7.72 -6.65
CA ILE A 216 -19.23 -7.61 -5.23
C ILE A 216 -20.35 -8.20 -4.36
N PRO A 217 -20.06 -9.16 -3.45
CA PRO A 217 -21.06 -9.73 -2.56
C PRO A 217 -21.79 -8.63 -1.78
N SER A 218 -23.13 -8.70 -1.75
CA SER A 218 -24.00 -7.71 -1.11
C SER A 218 -23.75 -7.49 0.38
N SER A 219 -22.99 -8.37 1.04
CA SER A 219 -22.58 -8.24 2.44
C SER A 219 -21.52 -7.16 2.69
N ILE A 220 -20.94 -6.58 1.63
CA ILE A 220 -19.96 -5.48 1.70
C ILE A 220 -20.60 -4.14 1.27
N ALA A 221 -21.82 -4.16 0.74
CA ALA A 221 -22.53 -2.94 0.38
C ALA A 221 -22.82 -2.12 1.65
N THR A 222 -22.41 -0.84 1.61
CA THR A 222 -22.71 0.16 2.62
C THR A 222 -24.22 0.19 2.91
N PRO A 223 -24.68 0.44 4.16
CA PRO A 223 -26.10 0.57 4.41
C PRO A 223 -26.61 1.77 3.62
N GLU A 224 -27.46 1.52 2.62
CA GLU A 224 -28.23 2.60 2.00
C GLU A 224 -29.02 3.29 3.11
N LYS A 225 -28.85 4.61 3.19
CA LYS A 225 -29.61 5.45 4.12
C LYS A 225 -31.10 5.32 3.77
N GLU A 226 -31.84 4.54 4.55
CA GLU A 226 -33.28 4.70 4.67
C GLU A 226 -33.55 6.06 5.32
N ASN A 227 -33.71 7.08 4.50
CA ASN A 227 -34.34 8.33 4.89
C ASN A 227 -35.47 8.58 3.88
N LYS A 228 -36.60 7.89 4.09
CA LYS A 228 -37.89 8.28 3.53
C LYS A 228 -38.75 8.85 4.65
N GLU A 229 -38.77 10.19 4.66
CA GLU A 229 -39.98 11.00 4.77
C GLU A 229 -40.99 10.62 5.87
N LYS A 230 -40.83 11.25 7.04
CA LYS A 230 -41.99 11.67 7.83
C LYS A 230 -42.50 12.99 7.27
N CYS A 231 -43.47 12.90 6.37
CA CYS A 231 -44.46 13.94 6.13
C CYS A 231 -45.83 13.34 6.42
N GLN A 232 -46.31 13.55 7.64
CA GLN A 232 -47.72 13.64 8.02
C GLN A 232 -47.83 14.66 9.15
#